data_AF-A0A353VVC3-F1
#
_entry.id   AF-A0A353VVC3-F1
#
_cell.length_a   1.000
_cell.length_b   1.000
_cell.length_c   1.000
_cell.angle_alpha   90.00
_cell.angle_beta   90.00
_cell.angle_gamma   90.00
#
_symmetry.space_group_name_H-M   'P 1'
#
loop_
_entity.id
_entity.type
_entity.pdbx_description
1 polymer ?
#
loop_
_entity_poly.entity_id
_entity_poly.type
_entity_poly.pdbx_seq_one_letter_code
_entity_poly.pdbx_strand_id
1 'polypeptide(L)'
;HEMTELVNLCKNEIGLDYLVIKPYSQHKYSITHKYENIQYQKYVEMNEKLTKMSDENFQVIFRINTMKKHINKDDRYPKCSATPFFWAYVMANGDVYGCSAYLLDDRFNYGNLNDYSFTEIWQGDKRRENFHYVLNSLDISECRVNCRMDEVNRYLHNIKNNTVPHANFI
;
A
#
# COMPACT_ATOMS: atom_id res chain seq x y z
N HIS A 1 5.77 16.18 -21.02
CA HIS A 1 4.84 17.16 -21.60
C HIS A 1 3.47 17.01 -20.93
N GLU A 2 2.83 15.85 -21.10
CA GLU A 2 1.51 15.51 -20.51
C GLU A 2 1.38 15.77 -19.01
N MET A 3 2.34 15.35 -18.18
CA MET A 3 2.24 15.56 -16.72
C MET A 3 2.31 17.05 -16.31
N THR A 4 2.99 17.88 -17.10
CA THR A 4 3.02 19.34 -16.85
C THR A 4 1.68 19.96 -17.22
N GLU A 5 1.05 19.51 -18.30
CA GLU A 5 -0.29 19.95 -18.69
C GLU A 5 -1.33 19.54 -17.65
N LEU A 6 -1.26 18.30 -17.14
CA LEU A 6 -2.13 17.85 -16.06
C LEU A 6 -1.99 18.73 -14.80
N VAL A 7 -0.77 19.10 -14.42
CA VAL A 7 -0.54 20.01 -13.29
C VAL A 7 -1.21 21.37 -13.55
N ASN A 8 -1.03 21.94 -14.75
CA ASN A 8 -1.63 23.22 -15.10
C ASN A 8 -3.17 23.16 -15.14
N LEU A 9 -3.75 22.09 -15.66
CA LEU A 9 -5.19 21.86 -15.67
C LEU A 9 -5.75 21.80 -14.23
N CYS A 10 -5.15 20.96 -13.38
CA CYS A 10 -5.55 20.82 -11.98
C CYS A 10 -5.46 22.15 -11.22
N LYS A 11 -4.38 22.90 -11.43
CA LYS A 11 -4.10 24.14 -10.71
C LYS A 11 -4.93 25.32 -11.22
N ASN A 12 -4.91 25.58 -12.54
CA ASN A 12 -5.36 26.85 -13.10
C ASN A 12 -6.80 26.80 -13.62
N GLU A 13 -7.26 25.64 -14.08
CA GLU A 13 -8.58 25.51 -14.71
C GLU A 13 -9.61 24.90 -13.75
N ILE A 14 -9.21 23.87 -13.00
CA ILE A 14 -10.11 23.19 -12.05
C ILE A 14 -10.05 23.85 -10.66
N GLY A 15 -8.87 24.33 -10.25
CA GLY A 15 -8.65 24.93 -8.92
C GLY A 15 -8.59 23.89 -7.80
N LEU A 16 -7.92 22.75 -8.01
CA LEU A 16 -7.67 21.76 -6.97
C LEU A 16 -6.60 22.25 -5.98
N ASP A 17 -6.62 21.75 -4.74
CA ASP A 17 -5.59 22.04 -3.73
C ASP A 17 -4.30 21.23 -3.93
N TYR A 18 -4.39 20.03 -4.54
CA TYR A 18 -3.21 19.19 -4.76
C TYR A 18 -3.39 18.15 -5.87
N LEU A 19 -2.25 17.71 -6.42
CA LEU A 19 -2.13 16.59 -7.34
C LEU A 19 -1.13 15.56 -6.81
N VAL A 20 -1.57 14.31 -6.64
CA VAL A 20 -0.66 13.20 -6.27
C VAL A 20 -0.27 12.40 -7.50
N ILE A 21 1.02 12.35 -7.80
CA ILE A 21 1.58 11.50 -8.86
C ILE A 21 2.27 10.32 -8.20
N LYS A 22 1.82 9.10 -8.51
CA LYS A 22 2.32 7.86 -7.90
C LYS A 22 2.49 6.77 -8.96
N PRO A 23 3.40 5.80 -8.76
CA PRO A 23 3.52 4.70 -9.68
C PRO A 23 2.23 3.86 -9.69
N TYR A 24 1.90 3.33 -10.85
CA TYR A 24 0.97 2.23 -10.98
C TYR A 24 1.54 0.98 -10.29
N SER A 25 0.68 0.28 -9.55
CA SER A 25 1.00 -0.94 -8.82
C SER A 25 0.07 -2.03 -9.34
N GLN A 26 0.62 -2.92 -10.17
CA GLN A 26 -0.12 -4.02 -10.79
C GLN A 26 -0.68 -4.95 -9.71
N HIS A 27 -2.00 -5.11 -9.67
CA HIS A 27 -2.62 -6.14 -8.84
C HIS A 27 -2.49 -7.51 -9.52
N LYS A 28 -2.33 -8.58 -8.73
CA LYS A 28 -2.22 -9.95 -9.27
C LYS A 28 -3.48 -10.38 -10.04
N TYR A 29 -4.66 -9.96 -9.57
CA TYR A 29 -5.96 -10.26 -10.21
C TYR A 29 -6.45 -9.17 -11.17
N SER A 30 -5.62 -8.22 -11.56
CA SER A 30 -6.00 -7.22 -12.57
C SER A 30 -6.23 -7.90 -13.92
N ILE A 31 -7.33 -7.58 -14.61
CA ILE A 31 -7.60 -8.10 -15.97
C ILE A 31 -6.56 -7.58 -16.98
N THR A 32 -6.16 -6.32 -16.83
CA THR A 32 -5.15 -5.69 -17.70
C THR A 32 -3.75 -5.81 -17.11
N HIS A 33 -2.81 -6.20 -17.96
CA HIS A 33 -1.39 -6.27 -17.66
C HIS A 33 -0.56 -5.30 -18.51
N LYS A 34 -1.22 -4.46 -19.32
CA LYS A 34 -0.59 -3.51 -20.26
C LYS A 34 0.48 -2.62 -19.61
N TYR A 35 0.32 -2.31 -18.33
CA TYR A 35 1.12 -1.34 -17.58
C TYR A 35 2.02 -1.97 -16.51
N GLU A 36 2.13 -3.30 -16.46
CA GLU A 36 2.89 -3.98 -15.40
C GLU A 36 4.41 -3.76 -15.50
N ASN A 37 4.93 -3.49 -16.70
CA ASN A 37 6.36 -3.38 -17.00
C ASN A 37 6.88 -1.93 -17.15
N ILE A 38 6.16 -0.95 -16.57
CA ILE A 38 6.58 0.47 -16.63
C ILE A 38 7.96 0.65 -15.98
N GLN A 39 8.88 1.27 -16.71
CA GLN A 39 10.24 1.56 -16.26
C GLN A 39 10.30 2.91 -15.54
N TYR A 40 10.09 2.91 -14.22
CA TYR A 40 10.00 4.14 -13.42
C TYR A 40 11.29 4.97 -13.35
N GLN A 41 12.45 4.37 -13.63
CA GLN A 41 13.74 5.09 -13.66
C GLN A 41 13.69 6.31 -14.58
N LYS A 42 12.96 6.21 -15.71
CA LYS A 42 12.81 7.28 -16.71
C LYS A 42 12.00 8.49 -16.22
N TYR A 43 11.30 8.35 -15.09
CA TYR A 43 10.39 9.37 -14.57
C TYR A 43 10.90 10.02 -13.28
N VAL A 44 12.02 9.56 -12.72
CA VAL A 44 12.58 10.07 -11.46
C VAL A 44 12.90 11.57 -11.56
N GLU A 45 13.46 11.99 -12.69
CA GLU A 45 13.83 13.40 -12.95
C GLU A 45 12.61 14.33 -13.00
N MET A 46 11.41 13.80 -13.26
CA MET A 46 10.19 14.60 -13.27
C MET A 46 9.81 15.11 -11.89
N ASN A 47 10.28 14.46 -10.82
CA ASN A 47 9.98 14.84 -9.44
C ASN A 47 10.33 16.31 -9.20
N GLU A 48 11.59 16.70 -9.44
CA GLU A 48 12.04 18.08 -9.18
C GLU A 48 11.32 19.11 -10.04
N LYS A 49 11.04 18.77 -11.30
CA LYS A 49 10.36 19.68 -12.23
C LYS A 49 8.91 19.94 -11.78
N LEU A 50 8.19 18.89 -11.41
CA LEU A 50 6.75 19.00 -11.11
C LEU A 50 6.51 19.53 -9.70
N THR A 51 7.33 19.18 -8.71
CA THR A 51 7.18 19.71 -7.34
C THR A 51 7.41 21.22 -7.28
N LYS A 52 8.29 21.77 -8.12
CA LYS A 52 8.50 23.23 -8.27
C LYS A 52 7.30 24.01 -8.81
N MET A 53 6.28 23.33 -9.34
CA MET A 53 5.04 23.97 -9.80
C MET A 53 4.03 24.21 -8.66
N SER A 54 4.32 23.67 -7.47
CA SER A 54 3.56 23.93 -6.25
C SER A 54 3.73 25.39 -5.79
N ASP A 55 2.73 25.90 -5.10
CA ASP A 55 2.76 27.19 -4.41
C ASP A 55 1.96 27.12 -3.10
N GLU A 56 1.65 28.28 -2.52
CA GLU A 56 0.92 28.39 -1.26
C GLU A 56 -0.50 27.80 -1.28
N ASN A 57 -1.14 27.73 -2.46
CA ASN A 57 -2.53 27.28 -2.63
C ASN A 57 -2.64 25.92 -3.35
N PHE A 58 -1.56 25.44 -3.95
CA PHE A 58 -1.55 24.19 -4.71
C PHE A 58 -0.28 23.36 -4.50
N GLN A 59 -0.43 22.05 -4.27
CA GLN A 59 0.69 21.15 -4.00
C GLN A 59 0.79 19.99 -5.00
N VAL A 60 1.98 19.79 -5.59
CA VAL A 60 2.29 18.60 -6.37
C VAL A 60 3.05 17.59 -5.52
N ILE A 61 2.38 16.48 -5.19
CA ILE A 61 2.93 15.40 -4.37
C ILE A 61 3.39 14.26 -5.29
N PHE A 62 4.66 14.31 -5.66
CA PHE A 62 5.27 13.24 -6.46
C PHE A 62 5.85 12.16 -5.53
N ARG A 63 5.28 10.95 -5.56
CA ARG A 63 5.65 9.83 -4.67
C ARG A 63 6.92 9.12 -5.12
N ILE A 64 8.03 9.87 -5.21
CA ILE A 64 9.33 9.38 -5.67
C ILE A 64 9.82 8.17 -4.87
N ASN A 65 9.63 8.14 -3.55
CA ASN A 65 10.04 7.01 -2.71
C ASN A 65 9.30 5.72 -3.08
N THR A 66 8.01 5.83 -3.42
CA THR A 66 7.20 4.71 -3.91
C THR A 66 7.70 4.23 -5.29
N MET A 67 8.14 5.14 -6.16
CA MET A 67 8.76 4.77 -7.45
C MET A 67 10.11 4.08 -7.26
N LYS A 68 10.98 4.60 -6.37
CA LYS A 68 12.27 3.98 -6.02
C LYS A 68 12.10 2.56 -5.49
N LYS A 69 11.08 2.30 -4.68
CA LYS A 69 10.73 0.94 -4.23
C LYS A 69 10.29 0.01 -5.35
N HIS A 70 9.70 0.55 -6.42
CA HIS A 70 9.38 -0.24 -7.61
C HIS A 70 10.63 -0.60 -8.42
N ILE A 71 11.62 0.29 -8.43
CA ILE A 71 12.93 0.05 -9.08
C ILE A 71 13.72 -0.99 -8.27
N ASN A 72 13.74 -0.85 -6.94
CA ASN A 72 14.47 -1.71 -6.00
C ASN A 72 13.55 -2.76 -5.36
N LYS A 73 12.80 -3.52 -6.17
CA LYS A 73 11.78 -4.45 -5.66
C LYS A 73 12.34 -5.55 -4.73
N ASP A 74 13.63 -5.85 -4.86
CA ASP A 74 14.31 -6.89 -4.07
C ASP A 74 14.61 -6.44 -2.64
N ASP A 75 14.63 -5.12 -2.37
CA ASP A 75 14.70 -4.55 -1.02
C ASP A 75 13.30 -4.53 -0.38
N ARG A 76 12.73 -5.71 -0.14
CA ARG A 76 11.42 -5.87 0.51
C ARG A 76 11.56 -6.75 1.76
N TYR A 77 10.76 -6.46 2.78
CA TYR A 77 10.57 -7.37 3.91
C TYR A 77 10.16 -8.77 3.40
N PRO A 78 10.54 -9.86 4.08
CA PRO A 78 10.27 -11.23 3.64
C PRO A 78 8.90 -11.77 4.06
N LYS A 79 8.19 -11.10 4.99
CA LYS A 79 6.87 -11.54 5.51
C LYS A 79 5.95 -10.36 5.77
N CYS A 80 4.65 -10.53 5.50
CA CYS A 80 3.63 -9.53 5.82
C CYS A 80 3.28 -9.59 7.32
N SER A 81 3.76 -8.63 8.10
CA SER A 81 3.38 -8.44 9.51
C SER A 81 2.13 -7.57 9.67
N ALA A 82 1.74 -6.81 8.64
CA ALA A 82 0.60 -5.91 8.71
C ALA A 82 -0.74 -6.64 8.82
N THR A 83 -0.95 -7.71 8.04
CA THR A 83 -2.19 -8.52 8.11
C THR A 83 -2.39 -9.17 9.49
N PRO A 84 -1.37 -9.78 10.11
CA PRO A 84 -1.51 -10.31 11.47
C PRO A 84 -1.75 -9.24 12.55
N PHE A 85 -1.08 -8.08 12.46
CA PHE A 85 -0.91 -7.19 13.61
C PHE A 85 -1.52 -5.79 13.51
N PHE A 86 -1.82 -5.27 12.31
CA PHE A 86 -2.06 -3.84 12.16
C PHE A 86 -3.42 -3.46 11.58
N TRP A 87 -3.97 -4.25 10.65
CA TRP A 87 -5.19 -3.83 9.93
C TRP A 87 -6.25 -4.91 9.80
N ALA A 88 -7.49 -4.44 9.69
CA ALA A 88 -8.66 -5.16 9.24
C ALA A 88 -9.30 -4.37 8.09
N TYR A 89 -10.07 -5.04 7.24
CA TYR A 89 -10.84 -4.43 6.17
C TYR A 89 -12.29 -4.88 6.30
N VAL A 90 -13.23 -3.93 6.36
CA VAL A 90 -14.66 -4.26 6.42
C VAL A 90 -15.28 -3.96 5.06
N MET A 91 -15.86 -4.98 4.45
CA MET A 91 -16.60 -4.84 3.18
C MET A 91 -18.00 -4.27 3.43
N ALA A 92 -18.61 -3.72 2.38
CA ALA A 92 -19.93 -3.10 2.47
C ALA A 92 -21.05 -4.06 2.93
N ASN A 93 -20.87 -5.37 2.75
CA ASN A 93 -21.78 -6.42 3.24
C ASN A 93 -21.51 -6.86 4.68
N GLY A 94 -20.55 -6.23 5.38
CA GLY A 94 -20.19 -6.57 6.76
C GLY A 94 -19.06 -7.58 6.90
N ASP A 95 -18.56 -8.19 5.82
CA ASP A 95 -17.46 -9.16 5.92
C ASP A 95 -16.16 -8.48 6.38
N VAL A 96 -15.48 -9.11 7.33
CA VAL A 96 -14.20 -8.66 7.88
C VAL A 96 -13.07 -9.47 7.27
N TYR A 97 -12.14 -8.77 6.63
CA TYR A 97 -10.99 -9.35 5.95
C TYR A 97 -9.65 -8.91 6.55
N GLY A 98 -8.66 -9.79 6.47
CA GLY A 98 -7.27 -9.51 6.88
C GLY A 98 -6.42 -8.76 5.86
N CYS A 99 -6.86 -8.69 4.60
CA CYS A 99 -6.06 -8.07 3.55
C CYS A 99 -6.94 -7.61 2.38
N SER A 100 -6.86 -6.33 2.01
CA SER A 100 -7.63 -5.81 0.87
C SER A 100 -7.16 -6.31 -0.50
N ALA A 101 -5.99 -6.95 -0.59
CA ALA A 101 -5.52 -7.60 -1.82
C ALA A 101 -6.10 -9.01 -2.02
N TYR A 102 -6.69 -9.59 -0.96
CA TYR A 102 -7.26 -10.93 -0.94
C TYR A 102 -8.76 -10.88 -0.56
N LEU A 103 -9.45 -9.81 -0.96
CA LEU A 103 -10.92 -9.79 -0.85
C LEU A 103 -11.49 -10.95 -1.67
N LEU A 104 -12.57 -11.54 -1.16
CA LEU A 104 -13.22 -12.75 -1.71
C LEU A 104 -12.43 -14.06 -1.56
N ASP A 105 -11.20 -14.03 -1.02
CA ASP A 105 -10.49 -15.24 -0.60
C ASP A 105 -10.92 -15.63 0.81
N ASP A 106 -11.60 -16.76 0.97
CA ASP A 106 -12.15 -17.20 2.26
C ASP A 106 -11.05 -17.40 3.32
N ARG A 107 -9.80 -17.68 2.91
CA ARG A 107 -8.67 -17.78 3.85
C ARG A 107 -8.41 -16.46 4.59
N PHE A 108 -8.81 -15.34 3.99
CA PHE A 108 -8.66 -14.00 4.57
C PHE A 108 -9.98 -13.43 5.12
N ASN A 109 -11.11 -14.12 4.97
CA ASN A 109 -12.40 -13.73 5.56
C ASN A 109 -12.50 -14.29 6.99
N TYR A 110 -12.71 -13.40 7.96
CA TYR A 110 -12.75 -13.77 9.38
C TYR A 110 -14.17 -13.95 9.92
N GLY A 111 -15.19 -13.44 9.22
CA GLY A 111 -16.58 -13.43 9.67
C GLY A 111 -17.30 -12.16 9.22
N ASN A 112 -18.59 -12.05 9.56
CA ASN A 112 -19.45 -10.94 9.15
C ASN A 112 -20.03 -10.19 10.37
N LEU A 113 -19.96 -8.86 10.34
CA LEU A 113 -20.42 -7.98 11.42
C LEU A 113 -21.94 -7.97 11.63
N ASN A 114 -22.72 -8.50 10.69
CA ASN A 114 -24.16 -8.68 10.86
C ASN A 114 -24.48 -9.90 11.74
N ASP A 115 -23.56 -10.84 11.87
CA ASP A 115 -23.75 -12.10 12.61
C ASP A 115 -23.02 -12.10 13.95
N TYR A 116 -21.86 -11.45 14.04
CA TYR A 116 -20.98 -11.45 15.21
C TYR A 116 -20.42 -10.06 15.50
N SER A 117 -20.06 -9.80 16.76
CA SER A 117 -19.30 -8.60 17.11
C SER A 117 -17.89 -8.64 16.51
N PHE A 118 -17.29 -7.46 16.29
CA PHE A 118 -15.91 -7.39 15.81
C PHE A 118 -14.95 -8.14 16.74
N THR A 119 -15.16 -8.09 18.06
CA THR A 119 -14.33 -8.81 19.05
C THR A 119 -14.39 -10.32 18.85
N GLU A 120 -15.58 -10.89 18.67
CA GLU A 120 -15.75 -12.33 18.42
C GLU A 120 -15.07 -12.75 17.11
N ILE A 121 -15.20 -11.96 16.05
CA ILE A 121 -14.53 -12.20 14.77
C ILE A 121 -13.00 -12.12 14.94
N TRP A 122 -12.52 -11.07 15.61
CA TRP A 122 -11.10 -10.77 15.71
C TRP A 122 -10.33 -11.68 16.68
N GLN A 123 -11.03 -12.26 17.65
CA GLN A 123 -10.48 -13.27 18.56
C GLN A 123 -10.83 -14.70 18.13
N GLY A 124 -11.61 -14.85 17.06
CA GLY A 124 -12.09 -16.12 16.56
C GLY A 124 -11.05 -16.95 15.78
N ASP A 125 -11.44 -18.19 15.52
CA ASP A 125 -10.55 -19.21 14.95
C ASP A 125 -10.11 -18.90 13.53
N LYS A 126 -11.01 -18.40 12.67
CA LYS A 126 -10.66 -18.03 11.29
C LYS A 126 -9.50 -17.03 11.21
N ARG A 127 -9.52 -15.99 12.07
CA ARG A 127 -8.40 -15.03 12.11
C ARG A 127 -7.13 -15.68 12.64
N ARG A 128 -7.22 -16.53 13.68
CA ARG A 128 -6.08 -17.26 14.24
C ARG A 128 -5.42 -18.19 13.21
N GLU A 129 -6.21 -18.89 12.41
CA GLU A 129 -5.72 -19.71 11.30
C GLU A 129 -5.02 -18.85 10.24
N ASN A 130 -5.64 -17.74 9.81
CA ASN A 130 -5.01 -16.82 8.86
C ASN A 130 -3.71 -16.22 9.42
N PHE A 131 -3.68 -15.87 10.71
CA PHE A 131 -2.49 -15.35 11.38
C PHE A 131 -1.30 -16.29 11.20
N HIS A 132 -1.50 -17.59 11.45
CA HIS A 132 -0.46 -18.59 11.25
C HIS A 132 -0.14 -18.81 9.76
N TYR A 133 -1.15 -18.83 8.89
CA TYR A 133 -0.96 -18.95 7.45
C TYR A 133 -0.08 -17.81 6.90
N VAL A 134 -0.37 -16.56 7.27
CA VAL A 134 0.37 -15.38 6.78
C VAL A 134 1.81 -15.36 7.29
N LEU A 135 2.04 -15.76 8.54
CA LEU A 135 3.40 -15.76 9.11
C LEU A 135 4.26 -16.91 8.61
N ASN A 136 3.67 -18.04 8.22
CA ASN A 136 4.41 -19.27 7.96
C ASN A 136 4.35 -19.77 6.52
N SER A 137 3.31 -19.41 5.75
CA SER A 137 3.01 -20.05 4.47
C SER A 137 2.72 -19.07 3.33
N LEU A 138 2.30 -17.83 3.62
CA LEU A 138 2.04 -16.85 2.57
C LEU A 138 3.34 -16.40 1.89
N ASP A 139 3.47 -16.68 0.60
CA ASP A 139 4.50 -16.10 -0.24
C ASP A 139 4.10 -14.69 -0.67
N ILE A 140 4.85 -13.69 -0.19
CA ILE A 140 4.60 -12.30 -0.50
C ILE A 140 5.37 -11.79 -1.72
N SER A 141 6.25 -12.61 -2.32
CA SER A 141 6.85 -12.30 -3.62
C SER A 141 5.79 -12.18 -4.71
N GLU A 142 4.72 -12.96 -4.57
CA GLU A 142 3.50 -12.94 -5.37
C GLU A 142 2.57 -11.74 -5.09
N CYS A 143 2.81 -11.00 -4.00
CA CYS A 143 2.03 -9.81 -3.68
C CYS A 143 2.56 -8.59 -4.43
N ARG A 144 1.65 -7.71 -4.88
CA ARG A 144 2.03 -6.46 -5.57
C ARG A 144 3.07 -5.62 -4.82
N VAL A 145 3.99 -5.03 -5.57
CA VAL A 145 4.93 -4.02 -5.09
C VAL A 145 4.17 -2.75 -4.73
N ASN A 146 4.60 -2.02 -3.70
CA ASN A 146 3.90 -0.83 -3.18
C ASN A 146 2.48 -1.14 -2.69
N CYS A 147 2.29 -2.28 -2.04
CA CYS A 147 1.07 -2.57 -1.29
C CYS A 147 0.73 -1.42 -0.32
N ARG A 148 -0.56 -1.21 -0.02
CA ARG A 148 -1.05 -0.21 0.93
C ARG A 148 -0.36 -0.29 2.29
N MET A 149 0.08 -1.50 2.66
CA MET A 149 0.75 -1.82 3.93
C MET A 149 2.28 -1.92 3.81
N ASP A 150 2.90 -1.47 2.71
CA ASP A 150 4.35 -1.57 2.52
C ASP A 150 5.15 -0.89 3.64
N GLU A 151 4.86 0.37 3.94
CA GLU A 151 5.58 1.12 4.99
C GLU A 151 5.38 0.50 6.37
N VAL A 152 4.15 0.09 6.69
CA VAL A 152 3.83 -0.57 7.96
C VAL A 152 4.60 -1.88 8.08
N ASN A 153 4.64 -2.68 7.02
CA ASN A 153 5.39 -3.93 7.01
C ASN A 153 6.89 -3.71 7.16
N ARG A 154 7.48 -2.71 6.48
CA ARG A 154 8.88 -2.34 6.66
C ARG A 154 9.18 -1.95 8.10
N TYR A 155 8.32 -1.12 8.68
CA TYR A 155 8.46 -0.70 10.06
C TYR A 155 8.36 -1.88 11.05
N LEU A 156 7.33 -2.71 10.92
CA LEU A 156 7.16 -3.91 11.76
C LEU A 156 8.31 -4.93 11.57
N HIS A 157 8.84 -5.04 10.35
CA HIS A 157 10.01 -5.87 10.07
C HIS A 157 11.25 -5.35 10.80
N ASN A 158 11.48 -4.03 10.78
CA ASN A 158 12.59 -3.41 11.48
C ASN A 158 12.46 -3.57 13.00
N ILE A 159 11.25 -3.41 13.56
CA ILE A 159 10.99 -3.68 14.99
C ILE A 159 11.37 -5.11 15.32
N LYS A 160 10.87 -6.08 14.54
CA LYS A 160 11.12 -7.50 14.80
C LYS A 160 12.60 -7.88 14.76
N ASN A 161 13.39 -7.18 13.94
CA ASN A 161 14.82 -7.42 13.79
C ASN A 161 15.70 -6.49 14.64
N ASN A 162 15.11 -5.69 15.53
CA ASN A 162 15.82 -4.71 16.36
C ASN A 162 16.72 -3.76 15.56
N THR A 163 16.33 -3.43 14.33
CA THR A 163 17.09 -2.51 13.46
C THR A 163 16.55 -1.08 13.51
N VAL A 164 15.48 -0.85 14.27
CA VAL A 164 15.02 0.50 14.57
C VAL A 164 16.01 1.09 15.59
N PRO A 165 16.81 2.11 15.22
CA PRO A 165 17.61 2.80 16.21
C PRO A 165 16.67 3.35 17.27
N HIS A 166 17.08 3.31 18.54
CA HIS A 166 16.31 3.90 19.63
C HIS A 166 15.99 5.34 19.22
N ALA A 167 14.71 5.61 18.88
CA ALA A 167 14.26 6.96 18.68
C ALA A 167 14.31 7.56 20.08
N ASN A 168 15.44 8.19 20.39
CA ASN A 168 15.59 8.98 21.59
C ASN A 168 14.43 9.99 21.56
N PHE A 169 13.40 9.71 22.36
CA PHE A 169 12.41 10.68 22.77
C PHE A 169 13.15 11.62 23.74
N ILE A 170 13.93 12.55 23.18
CA ILE A 170 14.49 13.70 23.87
C ILE A 170 13.86 14.92 23.22
#